data_AF-A0AA39AC49-F1
#
_entry.id   AF-A0AA39AC49-F1
#
_cell.length_a   1.000
_cell.length_b   1.000
_cell.length_c   1.000
_cell.angle_alpha   90.00
_cell.angle_beta   90.00
_cell.angle_gamma   90.00
#
_symmetry.space_group_name_H-M   'P 1'
#
loop_
_entity.id
_entity.type
_entity.pdbx_description
1 polymer ?
#
loop_
_entity_poly.entity_id
_entity_poly.type
_entity_poly.pdbx_seq_one_letter_code
_entity_poly.pdbx_strand_id
1 'polypeptide(L)'
;MWAAEGIVFPVEGERVEDVAESNLGELIDRCMIQAGKRSLSGNVTTCRLHDLMRDLCLSKAKEENFQEVIHLQDGNKAAIGDFSSSMVSLVRQSTVEVRRLAIYLDQGIRSGGEIPNVLWKMQQLRHLYLPWSYKIIDAEKLRLDTLTNLEILKYIDPDKCCVKDLVKLKNLRKLHIHAIKSIEQLDVIFKPPSPVLRRIRSLSLHFFNGRIEEGDLRQLLLGCHHDLYGLYLAAGITSYFCGALSFEEDPTVTLEKLPHLKFLSLSETFIGMEMVCSGKGFPQLKYLSLSLFPNVEKWRVDEGSMPSLCDLRIMKCQQLREVLDGLRLIVTLQKMEVSGMPETFLDRLREGGEDFHKVQRIPSIEFMELES
;
A
#
# COMPACT_ATOMS: atom_id res chain seq x y z
N MET A 1 10.98 0.54 -3.44
CA MET A 1 10.01 -0.44 -4.00
C MET A 1 10.70 -1.74 -4.43
N TRP A 2 11.79 -1.70 -5.19
CA TRP A 2 12.46 -2.90 -5.73
C TRP A 2 13.04 -3.87 -4.69
N ALA A 3 13.72 -3.35 -3.65
CA ALA A 3 14.21 -4.17 -2.53
C ALA A 3 13.07 -4.89 -1.79
N ALA A 4 11.94 -4.21 -1.60
CA ALA A 4 10.72 -4.78 -1.01
C ALA A 4 9.94 -5.70 -1.97
N GLU A 5 10.26 -5.69 -3.26
CA GLU A 5 9.68 -6.54 -4.28
C GLU A 5 10.58 -7.72 -4.66
N GLY A 6 11.79 -7.82 -4.08
CA GLY A 6 12.74 -8.88 -4.39
C GLY A 6 13.29 -8.81 -5.80
N ILE A 7 13.19 -7.63 -6.43
CA ILE A 7 13.72 -7.37 -7.79
C ILE A 7 15.24 -7.19 -7.75
N VAL A 8 15.76 -6.76 -6.60
CA VAL A 8 17.19 -6.53 -6.37
C VAL A 8 17.68 -7.53 -5.33
N PHE A 9 18.80 -8.19 -5.63
CA PHE A 9 19.42 -9.17 -4.76
C PHE A 9 20.52 -8.52 -3.89
N PRO A 10 20.71 -8.97 -2.64
CA PRO A 10 21.81 -8.50 -1.81
C PRO A 10 23.16 -8.86 -2.42
N VAL A 11 24.05 -7.87 -2.51
CA VAL A 11 25.48 -8.07 -2.78
C VAL A 11 26.21 -8.13 -1.44
N GLU A 12 27.19 -9.01 -1.32
CA GLU A 12 27.91 -9.22 -0.06
C GLU A 12 28.59 -7.91 0.39
N GLY A 13 28.17 -7.39 1.56
CA GLY A 13 28.67 -6.13 2.12
C GLY A 13 27.83 -4.88 1.84
N GLU A 14 26.78 -4.95 1.02
CA GLU A 14 25.93 -3.81 0.66
C GLU A 14 24.48 -3.99 1.12
N ARG A 15 23.79 -2.89 1.45
CA ARG A 15 22.35 -2.95 1.75
C ARG A 15 21.58 -3.09 0.44
N VAL A 16 20.51 -3.89 0.44
CA VAL A 16 19.66 -4.08 -0.77
C VAL A 16 19.06 -2.76 -1.24
N GLU A 17 18.85 -1.81 -0.33
CA GLU A 17 18.43 -0.45 -0.67
C GLU A 17 19.50 0.31 -1.45
N ASP A 18 20.78 0.20 -1.06
CA ASP A 18 21.90 0.86 -1.74
C ASP A 18 22.11 0.25 -3.14
N VAL A 19 22.00 -1.09 -3.26
CA VAL A 19 22.04 -1.78 -4.56
C VAL A 19 20.87 -1.34 -5.45
N ALA A 20 19.67 -1.15 -4.87
CA ALA A 20 18.52 -0.68 -5.63
C ALA A 20 18.66 0.79 -6.07
N GLU A 21 19.26 1.64 -5.25
CA GLU A 21 19.56 3.04 -5.58
C GLU A 21 20.65 3.14 -6.65
N SER A 22 21.70 2.33 -6.57
CA SER A 22 22.74 2.20 -7.60
C SER A 22 22.16 1.78 -8.95
N ASN A 23 21.33 0.74 -8.96
CA ASN A 23 20.62 0.30 -10.18
C ASN A 23 19.71 1.38 -10.76
N LEU A 24 19.02 2.15 -9.89
CA LEU A 24 18.20 3.29 -10.34
C LEU A 24 19.08 4.39 -10.95
N GLY A 25 20.23 4.69 -10.33
CA GLY A 25 21.23 5.61 -10.86
C GLY A 25 21.72 5.20 -12.25
N GLU A 26 22.06 3.92 -12.44
CA GLU A 26 22.49 3.38 -13.73
C GLU A 26 21.41 3.52 -14.81
N LEU A 27 20.13 3.27 -14.47
CA LEU A 27 19.02 3.45 -15.39
C LEU A 27 18.78 4.93 -15.76
N ILE A 28 19.12 5.84 -14.86
CA ILE A 28 19.07 7.29 -15.12
C ILE A 28 20.25 7.71 -16.01
N ASP A 29 21.46 7.25 -15.70
CA ASP A 29 22.68 7.56 -16.47
C ASP A 29 22.57 7.04 -17.91
N ARG A 30 21.90 5.90 -18.10
CA ARG A 30 21.55 5.33 -19.41
C ARG A 30 20.36 6.00 -20.09
N CYS A 31 19.83 7.08 -19.51
CA CYS A 31 18.66 7.82 -20.00
C CYS A 31 17.42 6.93 -20.20
N MET A 32 17.33 5.79 -19.50
CA MET A 32 16.17 4.90 -19.57
C MET A 32 15.04 5.41 -18.67
N ILE A 33 15.41 6.01 -17.53
CA ILE A 33 14.51 6.62 -16.56
C ILE A 33 14.93 8.08 -16.37
N GLN A 34 13.97 8.99 -16.34
CA GLN A 34 14.17 10.37 -15.93
C GLN A 34 14.02 10.51 -14.42
N ALA A 35 15.03 11.05 -13.76
CA ALA A 35 14.83 11.58 -12.42
C ALA A 35 13.84 12.76 -12.48
N GLY A 36 12.79 12.69 -11.68
CA GLY A 36 11.87 13.80 -11.46
C GLY A 36 12.42 14.71 -10.36
N LYS A 37 11.85 14.60 -9.17
CA LYS A 37 12.31 15.31 -7.98
C LYS A 37 13.54 14.60 -7.40
N ARG A 38 14.49 15.39 -6.89
CA ARG A 38 15.61 14.92 -6.07
C ARG A 38 15.49 15.55 -4.69
N SER A 39 15.87 14.81 -3.65
CA SER A 39 16.02 15.37 -2.32
C SER A 39 17.19 16.35 -2.28
N LEU A 40 17.28 17.14 -1.21
CA LEU A 40 18.43 18.02 -0.94
C LEU A 40 19.75 17.23 -0.82
N SER A 41 19.69 15.93 -0.51
CA SER A 41 20.85 15.02 -0.48
C SER A 41 21.23 14.45 -1.86
N GLY A 42 20.49 14.78 -2.93
CA GLY A 42 20.76 14.34 -4.30
C GLY A 42 20.03 13.05 -4.73
N ASN A 43 19.37 12.37 -3.81
CA ASN A 43 18.68 11.10 -4.04
C ASN A 43 17.39 11.32 -4.86
N VAL A 44 17.05 10.37 -5.72
CA VAL A 44 15.89 10.48 -6.61
C VAL A 44 14.61 10.12 -5.84
N THR A 45 13.71 11.09 -5.67
CA THR A 45 12.46 10.91 -4.91
C THR A 45 11.26 10.63 -5.81
N THR A 46 11.27 11.12 -7.05
CA THR A 46 10.34 10.68 -8.08
C THR A 46 11.10 10.37 -9.36
N CYS A 47 10.60 9.41 -10.14
CA CYS A 47 11.17 9.08 -11.43
C CYS A 47 10.05 8.91 -12.47
N ARG A 48 10.38 9.14 -13.74
CA ARG A 48 9.47 8.97 -14.88
C ARG A 48 10.16 8.08 -15.90
N LEU A 49 9.43 7.15 -16.48
CA LEU A 49 9.93 6.39 -17.61
C LEU A 49 9.70 7.21 -18.88
N HIS A 50 10.68 7.31 -19.76
CA HIS A 50 10.48 7.92 -21.08
C HIS A 50 9.39 7.17 -21.85
N ASP A 51 8.55 7.87 -22.62
CA ASP A 51 7.45 7.24 -23.38
C ASP A 51 7.96 6.11 -24.31
N LEU A 52 9.06 6.33 -25.04
CA LEU A 52 9.68 5.30 -25.88
C LEU A 52 10.19 4.09 -25.07
N MET A 53 10.75 4.34 -23.88
CA MET A 53 11.23 3.28 -22.99
C MET A 53 10.06 2.50 -22.38
N ARG A 54 8.98 3.20 -22.04
CA ARG A 54 7.72 2.62 -21.59
C ARG A 54 7.13 1.74 -22.68
N ASP A 55 7.03 2.24 -23.90
CA ASP A 55 6.47 1.51 -25.04
C ASP A 55 7.35 0.30 -25.40
N LEU A 56 8.68 0.44 -25.37
CA LEU A 56 9.61 -0.66 -25.56
C LEU A 56 9.47 -1.74 -24.47
N CYS A 57 9.42 -1.34 -23.20
CA CYS A 57 9.23 -2.26 -22.08
C CYS A 57 7.88 -2.98 -22.17
N LEU A 58 6.81 -2.27 -22.54
CA LEU A 58 5.48 -2.84 -22.75
C LEU A 58 5.48 -3.81 -23.95
N SER A 59 6.14 -3.45 -25.05
CA SER A 59 6.29 -4.32 -26.23
C SER A 59 7.04 -5.59 -25.87
N LYS A 60 8.19 -5.49 -25.19
CA LYS A 60 8.98 -6.66 -24.75
C LYS A 60 8.22 -7.51 -23.75
N ALA A 61 7.54 -6.90 -22.79
CA ALA A 61 6.72 -7.63 -21.84
C ALA A 61 5.55 -8.39 -22.52
N LYS A 62 4.99 -7.83 -23.59
CA LYS A 62 3.96 -8.48 -24.40
C LYS A 62 4.52 -9.62 -25.25
N GLU A 63 5.66 -9.40 -25.92
CA GLU A 63 6.38 -10.44 -26.69
C GLU A 63 6.71 -11.66 -25.81
N GLU A 64 7.07 -11.44 -24.55
CA GLU A 64 7.45 -12.49 -23.61
C GLU A 64 6.27 -13.03 -22.77
N ASN A 65 5.04 -12.59 -23.03
CA ASN A 65 3.85 -12.88 -22.19
C ASN A 65 4.07 -12.57 -20.69
N PHE A 66 4.99 -11.66 -20.40
CA PHE A 66 5.43 -11.32 -19.06
C PHE A 66 4.40 -10.46 -18.34
N GLN A 67 3.74 -9.55 -19.06
CA GLN A 67 2.73 -8.65 -18.54
C GLN A 67 1.73 -8.26 -19.61
N GLU A 68 0.46 -8.24 -19.22
CA GLU A 68 -0.63 -7.70 -20.02
C GLU A 68 -1.34 -6.59 -19.22
N VAL A 69 -1.67 -5.50 -19.91
CA VAL A 69 -2.37 -4.36 -19.34
C VAL A 69 -3.66 -4.13 -20.11
N ILE A 70 -4.80 -4.19 -19.41
CA ILE A 70 -6.11 -3.99 -20.00
C ILE A 70 -6.70 -2.69 -19.50
N HIS A 71 -7.13 -1.87 -20.44
CA HIS A 71 -7.90 -0.66 -20.19
C HIS A 71 -9.38 -0.97 -20.44
N LEU A 72 -10.20 -0.85 -19.40
CA LEU A 72 -11.66 -0.94 -19.55
C LEU A 72 -12.18 0.43 -19.98
N GLN A 73 -12.95 0.47 -21.06
CA GLN A 73 -13.65 1.65 -21.58
C GLN A 73 -15.14 1.59 -21.24
N ASP A 74 -15.81 2.75 -21.19
CA ASP A 74 -17.25 2.82 -20.94
C ASP A 74 -17.99 2.10 -22.08
N GLY A 75 -18.82 1.13 -21.71
CA GLY A 75 -19.76 0.51 -22.64
C GLY A 75 -20.79 1.55 -23.01
N ASN A 76 -20.56 2.32 -24.08
CA ASN A 76 -21.62 3.10 -24.70
C ASN A 76 -22.79 2.16 -24.94
N LYS A 77 -23.99 2.55 -24.47
CA LYS A 77 -25.28 1.84 -24.61
C LYS A 77 -25.75 1.68 -26.07
N ALA A 78 -24.85 1.55 -27.04
CA ALA A 78 -25.16 1.24 -28.42
C ALA A 78 -24.65 -0.16 -28.76
N ALA A 79 -25.59 -1.02 -29.14
CA ALA A 79 -25.44 -2.41 -29.58
C ALA A 79 -25.31 -3.48 -28.48
N ILE A 80 -26.45 -4.12 -28.19
CA ILE A 80 -26.63 -5.42 -27.52
C ILE A 80 -26.08 -6.55 -28.44
N GLY A 81 -24.86 -6.41 -28.96
CA GLY A 81 -24.32 -7.33 -29.96
C GLY A 81 -22.81 -7.54 -29.91
N ASP A 82 -22.05 -6.54 -29.45
CA ASP A 82 -20.59 -6.66 -29.37
C ASP A 82 -20.16 -6.58 -27.91
N PHE A 83 -19.75 -7.74 -27.36
CA PHE A 83 -18.95 -7.77 -26.14
C PHE A 83 -17.80 -6.78 -26.32
N SER A 84 -17.67 -5.79 -25.43
CA SER A 84 -16.61 -4.76 -25.50
C SER A 84 -15.26 -5.38 -25.89
N SER A 85 -14.49 -4.71 -26.75
CA SER A 85 -13.18 -5.18 -27.24
C SER A 85 -12.26 -5.64 -26.10
N SER A 86 -12.35 -5.01 -24.93
CA SER A 86 -11.64 -5.39 -23.70
C SER A 86 -12.07 -6.76 -23.14
N MET A 87 -13.34 -7.14 -23.28
CA MET A 87 -13.84 -8.45 -22.84
C MET A 87 -13.46 -9.58 -23.80
N VAL A 88 -13.50 -9.31 -25.11
CA VAL A 88 -12.95 -10.25 -26.10
C VAL A 88 -11.45 -10.47 -25.84
N SER A 89 -10.72 -9.42 -25.44
CA SER A 89 -9.32 -9.53 -25.03
C SER A 89 -9.15 -10.42 -23.80
N LEU A 90 -9.92 -10.20 -22.72
CA LEU A 90 -9.87 -11.04 -21.51
C LEU A 90 -10.16 -12.52 -21.82
N VAL A 91 -11.17 -12.79 -22.64
CA VAL A 91 -11.53 -14.15 -23.04
C VAL A 91 -10.42 -14.78 -23.88
N ARG A 92 -9.85 -14.04 -24.85
CA ARG A 92 -8.69 -14.51 -25.65
C ARG A 92 -7.46 -14.77 -24.77
N GLN A 93 -7.19 -13.91 -23.81
CA GLN A 93 -6.03 -14.03 -22.92
C GLN A 93 -6.18 -15.17 -21.91
N SER A 94 -7.41 -15.57 -21.59
CA SER A 94 -7.66 -16.76 -20.78
C SER A 94 -7.07 -18.05 -21.36
N THR A 95 -6.70 -18.04 -22.65
CA THR A 95 -6.04 -19.15 -23.36
C THR A 95 -4.52 -19.00 -23.52
N VAL A 96 -3.91 -17.89 -23.07
CA VAL A 96 -2.47 -17.60 -23.19
C VAL A 96 -1.78 -17.69 -21.82
N GLU A 97 -0.51 -18.11 -21.78
CA GLU A 97 0.31 -18.21 -20.56
C GLU A 97 0.75 -16.83 -20.01
N VAL A 98 -0.18 -15.96 -19.65
CA VAL A 98 0.11 -14.66 -19.05
C VAL A 98 0.49 -14.83 -17.57
N ARG A 99 1.61 -14.26 -17.14
CA ARG A 99 2.08 -14.31 -15.73
C ARG A 99 1.70 -13.08 -14.91
N ARG A 100 1.48 -11.92 -15.53
CA ARG A 100 1.06 -10.70 -14.84
C ARG A 100 -0.06 -10.03 -15.60
N LEU A 101 -1.17 -9.77 -14.91
CA LEU A 101 -2.32 -9.06 -15.47
C LEU A 101 -2.63 -7.84 -14.62
N ALA A 102 -2.68 -6.68 -15.25
CA ALA A 102 -3.16 -5.45 -14.63
C ALA A 102 -4.35 -4.90 -15.42
N ILE A 103 -5.47 -4.68 -14.74
CA ILE A 103 -6.69 -4.14 -15.34
C ILE A 103 -6.91 -2.75 -14.74
N TYR A 104 -6.97 -1.74 -15.60
CA TYR A 104 -7.19 -0.34 -15.24
C TYR A 104 -8.51 0.17 -15.82
N LEU A 105 -9.06 1.20 -15.18
CA LEU A 105 -10.13 2.01 -15.76
C LEU A 105 -9.50 3.19 -16.48
N ASP A 106 -10.01 3.50 -17.67
CA ASP A 106 -9.65 4.76 -18.32
C ASP A 106 -10.25 5.96 -17.58
N GLN A 107 -9.57 7.11 -17.70
CA GLN A 107 -9.98 8.35 -17.04
C GLN A 107 -11.36 8.80 -17.59
N GLY A 108 -12.36 8.92 -16.70
CA GLY A 108 -13.72 9.40 -17.05
C GLY A 108 -14.85 8.44 -16.73
N ILE A 109 -14.56 7.19 -16.32
CA ILE A 109 -15.59 6.17 -16.05
C ILE A 109 -16.25 6.40 -14.68
N ARG A 110 -17.55 6.71 -14.69
CA ARG A 110 -18.36 6.95 -13.47
C ARG A 110 -18.98 5.68 -12.87
N SER A 111 -19.11 4.62 -13.66
CA SER A 111 -19.91 3.42 -13.36
C SER A 111 -19.10 2.19 -12.90
N GLY A 112 -17.76 2.28 -12.90
CA GLY A 112 -16.85 1.14 -12.68
C GLY A 112 -16.75 0.23 -13.91
N GLY A 113 -15.59 -0.37 -14.15
CA GLY A 113 -15.38 -1.26 -15.31
C GLY A 113 -15.99 -2.64 -15.12
N GLU A 114 -16.36 -3.32 -16.21
CA GLU A 114 -16.92 -4.67 -16.19
C GLU A 114 -15.83 -5.74 -16.32
N ILE A 115 -15.85 -6.75 -15.44
CA ILE A 115 -14.88 -7.85 -15.43
C ILE A 115 -15.63 -9.19 -15.52
N PRO A 116 -15.49 -9.95 -16.62
CA PRO A 116 -16.06 -11.30 -16.74
C PRO A 116 -15.41 -12.29 -15.77
N ASN A 117 -16.18 -13.28 -15.31
CA ASN A 117 -15.67 -14.32 -14.42
C ASN A 117 -14.93 -15.43 -15.19
N VAL A 118 -13.85 -15.04 -15.88
CA VAL A 118 -13.00 -15.94 -16.69
C VAL A 118 -11.56 -16.00 -16.19
N LEU A 119 -11.16 -15.11 -15.27
CA LEU A 119 -9.78 -15.01 -14.79
C LEU A 119 -9.28 -16.31 -14.16
N TRP A 120 -10.16 -17.12 -13.56
CA TRP A 120 -9.82 -18.45 -13.02
C TRP A 120 -9.23 -19.41 -14.07
N LYS A 121 -9.39 -19.17 -15.38
CA LYS A 121 -8.73 -20.00 -16.41
C LYS A 121 -7.23 -19.70 -16.54
N MET A 122 -6.77 -18.54 -16.07
CA MET A 122 -5.40 -18.05 -16.22
C MET A 122 -4.46 -18.57 -15.12
N GLN A 123 -4.28 -19.89 -15.04
CA GLN A 123 -3.60 -20.56 -13.92
C GLN A 123 -2.09 -20.25 -13.79
N GLN A 124 -1.47 -19.68 -14.82
CA GLN A 124 -0.06 -19.25 -14.80
C GLN A 124 0.13 -17.85 -14.18
N LEU A 125 -0.96 -17.15 -13.83
CA LEU A 125 -0.88 -15.85 -13.21
C LEU A 125 -0.13 -15.91 -11.88
N ARG A 126 0.84 -15.01 -11.76
CA ARG A 126 1.58 -14.71 -10.53
C ARG A 126 1.17 -13.37 -9.97
N HIS A 127 0.85 -12.39 -10.81
CA HIS A 127 0.43 -11.06 -10.35
C HIS A 127 -0.92 -10.70 -10.97
N LEU A 128 -1.87 -10.27 -10.14
CA LEU A 128 -3.17 -9.78 -10.57
C LEU A 128 -3.47 -8.45 -9.88
N TYR A 129 -3.69 -7.41 -10.69
CA TYR A 129 -4.12 -6.09 -10.24
C TYR A 129 -5.49 -5.83 -10.85
N LEU A 130 -6.51 -5.76 -9.99
CA LEU A 130 -7.85 -5.35 -10.39
C LEU A 130 -7.97 -3.81 -10.32
N PRO A 131 -8.97 -3.21 -10.97
CA PRO A 131 -9.22 -1.78 -10.82
C PRO A 131 -9.79 -1.48 -9.43
N TRP A 132 -9.69 -0.24 -8.97
CA TRP A 132 -10.29 0.17 -7.69
C TRP A 132 -11.84 0.08 -7.69
N SER A 133 -12.48 0.18 -8.86
CA SER A 133 -13.92 0.07 -9.00
C SER A 133 -14.29 -0.77 -10.22
N TYR A 134 -15.01 -1.85 -10.01
CA TYR A 134 -15.46 -2.74 -11.07
C TYR A 134 -16.77 -3.42 -10.71
N LYS A 135 -17.39 -4.09 -11.68
CA LYS A 135 -18.51 -5.00 -11.52
C LYS A 135 -18.16 -6.35 -12.13
N ILE A 136 -18.69 -7.42 -11.55
CA ILE A 136 -18.52 -8.74 -12.12
C ILE A 136 -19.62 -9.02 -13.12
N ILE A 137 -19.12 -9.22 -14.32
CA ILE A 137 -19.67 -9.97 -15.43
C ILE A 137 -20.21 -11.34 -15.10
N ASP A 138 -21.37 -11.79 -15.60
CA ASP A 138 -21.69 -13.23 -15.76
C ASP A 138 -21.63 -14.16 -14.52
N ALA A 139 -21.42 -13.59 -13.33
CA ALA A 139 -21.38 -14.29 -12.06
C ALA A 139 -21.68 -13.34 -10.91
N GLU A 140 -22.07 -13.89 -9.76
CA GLU A 140 -22.25 -13.11 -8.53
C GLU A 140 -20.90 -12.59 -7.99
N LYS A 141 -19.86 -13.46 -8.01
CA LYS A 141 -18.52 -13.12 -7.55
C LYS A 141 -17.45 -13.70 -8.47
N LEU A 142 -16.35 -12.96 -8.59
CA LEU A 142 -15.14 -13.38 -9.29
C LEU A 142 -14.50 -14.56 -8.56
N ARG A 143 -14.31 -15.64 -9.31
CA ARG A 143 -13.68 -16.87 -8.86
C ARG A 143 -12.16 -16.76 -9.00
N LEU A 144 -11.43 -17.17 -7.96
CA LEU A 144 -9.96 -17.10 -7.90
C LEU A 144 -9.30 -18.44 -7.57
N ASP A 145 -10.09 -19.47 -7.26
CA ASP A 145 -9.66 -20.70 -6.60
C ASP A 145 -8.62 -21.56 -7.35
N THR A 146 -8.50 -21.40 -8.67
CA THR A 146 -7.54 -22.08 -9.54
C THR A 146 -6.22 -21.33 -9.70
N LEU A 147 -6.12 -20.06 -9.26
CA LEU A 147 -4.95 -19.19 -9.43
C LEU A 147 -3.82 -19.52 -8.44
N THR A 148 -3.49 -20.79 -8.29
CA THR A 148 -2.61 -21.28 -7.22
C THR A 148 -1.17 -20.76 -7.29
N ASN A 149 -0.72 -20.29 -8.46
CA ASN A 149 0.58 -19.66 -8.68
C ASN A 149 0.63 -18.17 -8.30
N LEU A 150 -0.49 -17.59 -7.88
CA LEU A 150 -0.59 -16.15 -7.60
C LEU A 150 0.25 -15.77 -6.37
N GLU A 151 1.15 -14.81 -6.55
CA GLU A 151 2.05 -14.24 -5.56
C GLU A 151 1.58 -12.86 -5.09
N ILE A 152 0.98 -12.07 -6.00
CA ILE A 152 0.46 -10.72 -5.74
C ILE A 152 -0.99 -10.64 -6.21
N LEU A 153 -1.88 -10.23 -5.29
CA LEU A 153 -3.26 -9.89 -5.60
C LEU A 153 -3.59 -8.52 -5.02
N LYS A 154 -3.95 -7.56 -5.87
CA LYS A 154 -4.33 -6.22 -5.42
C LYS A 154 -5.72 -5.80 -5.88
N TYR A 155 -6.34 -4.98 -5.03
CA TYR A 155 -7.64 -4.36 -5.25
C TYR A 155 -8.78 -5.39 -5.30
N ILE A 156 -8.77 -6.35 -4.36
CA ILE A 156 -9.90 -7.26 -4.19
C ILE A 156 -10.99 -6.60 -3.33
N ASP A 157 -12.21 -6.60 -3.84
CA ASP A 157 -13.42 -6.19 -3.15
C ASP A 157 -14.17 -7.44 -2.62
N PRO A 158 -14.34 -7.62 -1.30
CA PRO A 158 -15.01 -8.79 -0.71
C PRO A 158 -16.44 -9.05 -1.20
N ASP A 159 -17.15 -8.01 -1.66
CA ASP A 159 -18.50 -8.16 -2.21
C ASP A 159 -18.48 -8.65 -3.65
N LYS A 160 -17.37 -8.45 -4.36
CA LYS A 160 -17.23 -8.80 -5.78
C LYS A 160 -16.39 -10.03 -6.03
N CYS A 161 -15.60 -10.48 -5.07
CA CYS A 161 -14.70 -11.62 -5.24
C CYS A 161 -14.95 -12.70 -4.18
N CYS A 162 -14.79 -13.97 -4.57
CA CYS A 162 -14.94 -15.09 -3.64
C CYS A 162 -13.74 -15.14 -2.68
N VAL A 163 -13.83 -14.45 -1.54
CA VAL A 163 -12.75 -14.37 -0.54
C VAL A 163 -12.35 -15.76 0.02
N LYS A 164 -13.28 -16.72 0.02
CA LYS A 164 -13.01 -18.12 0.43
C LYS A 164 -11.95 -18.80 -0.45
N ASP A 165 -11.81 -18.35 -1.70
CA ASP A 165 -10.83 -18.90 -2.64
C ASP A 165 -9.39 -18.57 -2.25
N LEU A 166 -9.17 -17.51 -1.45
CA LEU A 166 -7.83 -17.08 -1.03
C LEU A 166 -7.08 -18.19 -0.26
N VAL A 167 -7.79 -19.09 0.41
CA VAL A 167 -7.20 -20.26 1.10
C VAL A 167 -6.47 -21.18 0.12
N LYS A 168 -6.94 -21.25 -1.14
CA LYS A 168 -6.34 -22.08 -2.19
C LYS A 168 -5.10 -21.45 -2.83
N LEU A 169 -4.89 -20.14 -2.65
CA LEU A 169 -3.77 -19.38 -3.24
C LEU A 169 -2.48 -19.58 -2.44
N LYS A 170 -1.85 -20.74 -2.61
CA LYS A 170 -0.79 -21.19 -1.71
C LYS A 170 0.50 -20.36 -1.78
N ASN A 171 0.73 -19.66 -2.89
CA ASN A 171 1.93 -18.85 -3.13
C ASN A 171 1.73 -17.37 -2.81
N LEU A 172 0.53 -16.96 -2.37
CA LEU A 172 0.20 -15.56 -2.18
C LEU A 172 1.06 -14.93 -1.07
N ARG A 173 1.78 -13.85 -1.41
CA ARG A 173 2.67 -13.11 -0.51
C ARG A 173 2.20 -11.68 -0.28
N LYS A 174 1.57 -11.06 -1.28
CA LYS A 174 1.07 -9.67 -1.20
C LYS A 174 -0.41 -9.64 -1.48
N LEU A 175 -1.18 -9.09 -0.55
CA LEU A 175 -2.63 -9.03 -0.64
C LEU A 175 -3.10 -7.61 -0.31
N HIS A 176 -3.85 -7.01 -1.23
CA HIS A 176 -4.55 -5.74 -0.99
C HIS A 176 -6.05 -5.92 -1.18
N ILE A 177 -6.78 -5.81 -0.07
CA ILE A 177 -8.25 -5.84 0.01
C ILE A 177 -8.74 -4.42 0.26
N HIS A 178 -9.73 -3.98 -0.51
CA HIS A 178 -10.37 -2.68 -0.33
C HIS A 178 -11.88 -2.83 -0.22
N ALA A 179 -12.56 -1.69 0.02
CA ALA A 179 -14.01 -1.62 0.19
C ALA A 179 -14.56 -2.57 1.28
N ILE A 180 -13.77 -2.89 2.32
CA ILE A 180 -14.18 -3.82 3.38
C ILE A 180 -15.27 -3.15 4.23
N LYS A 181 -16.45 -3.77 4.31
CA LYS A 181 -17.57 -3.26 5.11
C LYS A 181 -17.52 -3.76 6.55
N SER A 182 -17.10 -5.01 6.74
CA SER A 182 -16.95 -5.65 8.05
C SER A 182 -15.81 -6.66 8.01
N ILE A 183 -15.11 -6.82 9.13
CA ILE A 183 -14.06 -7.83 9.29
C ILE A 183 -14.59 -9.26 9.12
N GLU A 184 -15.88 -9.49 9.39
CA GLU A 184 -16.56 -10.79 9.21
C GLU A 184 -16.49 -11.29 7.76
N GLN A 185 -16.45 -10.39 6.78
CA GLN A 185 -16.26 -10.75 5.37
C GLN A 185 -14.92 -11.46 5.13
N LEU A 186 -13.98 -11.28 6.04
CA LEU A 186 -12.62 -11.77 6.00
C LEU A 186 -12.38 -12.88 7.04
N ASP A 187 -13.42 -13.44 7.66
CA ASP A 187 -13.32 -14.53 8.65
C ASP A 187 -12.47 -15.70 8.16
N VAL A 188 -12.59 -16.06 6.88
CA VAL A 188 -11.78 -17.15 6.26
C VAL A 188 -10.28 -16.85 6.24
N ILE A 189 -9.91 -15.57 6.32
CA ILE A 189 -8.54 -15.06 6.39
C ILE A 189 -8.08 -14.88 7.84
N PHE A 190 -8.94 -14.34 8.72
CA PHE A 190 -8.55 -13.95 10.09
C PHE A 190 -8.80 -15.03 11.15
N LYS A 191 -9.88 -15.81 11.05
CA LYS A 191 -10.22 -16.79 12.08
C LYS A 191 -9.34 -18.04 11.94
N PRO A 192 -8.68 -18.49 13.02
CA PRO A 192 -7.93 -19.74 13.02
C PRO A 192 -8.82 -20.96 12.71
N PRO A 193 -8.30 -21.99 12.01
CA PRO A 193 -6.97 -22.06 11.43
C PRO A 193 -6.95 -21.46 10.01
N SER A 194 -6.52 -20.18 9.86
CA SER A 194 -6.32 -19.61 8.53
C SER A 194 -4.87 -19.76 8.08
N PRO A 195 -4.60 -20.48 6.97
CA PRO A 195 -3.26 -20.62 6.45
C PRO A 195 -2.87 -19.43 5.56
N VAL A 196 -3.76 -18.45 5.32
CA VAL A 196 -3.49 -17.32 4.43
C VAL A 196 -2.49 -16.37 5.08
N LEU A 197 -2.81 -15.82 6.26
CA LEU A 197 -1.98 -14.84 6.96
C LEU A 197 -0.58 -15.37 7.31
N ARG A 198 -0.43 -16.67 7.52
CA ARG A 198 0.88 -17.32 7.77
C ARG A 198 1.87 -17.17 6.61
N ARG A 199 1.39 -16.89 5.39
CA ARG A 199 2.23 -16.81 4.18
C ARG A 199 2.37 -15.40 3.65
N ILE A 200 1.45 -14.51 4.02
CA ILE A 200 1.45 -13.11 3.62
C ILE A 200 2.62 -12.38 4.26
N ARG A 201 3.30 -11.60 3.44
CA ARG A 201 4.46 -10.77 3.82
C ARG A 201 4.14 -9.27 3.70
N SER A 202 3.16 -8.93 2.87
CA SER A 202 2.63 -7.58 2.75
C SER A 202 1.11 -7.61 2.68
N LEU A 203 0.46 -6.95 3.64
CA LEU A 203 -0.99 -6.90 3.77
C LEU A 203 -1.47 -5.45 3.72
N SER A 204 -2.49 -5.18 2.90
CA SER A 204 -3.14 -3.89 2.80
C SER A 204 -4.64 -4.08 2.93
N LEU A 205 -5.25 -3.42 3.91
CA LEU A 205 -6.67 -3.49 4.18
C LEU A 205 -7.26 -2.08 4.19
N HIS A 206 -8.24 -1.84 3.34
CA HIS A 206 -8.94 -0.57 3.25
C HIS A 206 -10.44 -0.76 3.53
N PHE A 207 -10.90 -0.26 4.67
CA PHE A 207 -12.28 -0.38 5.12
C PHE A 207 -13.11 0.80 4.64
N PHE A 208 -14.30 0.50 4.13
CA PHE A 208 -15.24 1.50 3.63
C PHE A 208 -16.02 2.15 4.76
N ASN A 209 -16.65 1.37 5.64
CA ASN A 209 -17.50 1.84 6.75
C ASN A 209 -17.45 0.92 7.99
N GLY A 210 -16.45 0.03 8.07
CA GLY A 210 -16.35 -0.97 9.14
C GLY A 210 -15.72 -0.42 10.42
N ARG A 211 -15.86 -1.16 11.52
CA ARG A 211 -15.04 -1.06 12.75
C ARG A 211 -14.10 -2.26 12.79
N ILE A 212 -12.83 -2.05 13.16
CA ILE A 212 -11.91 -3.13 13.56
C ILE A 212 -11.74 -2.97 15.05
N GLU A 213 -12.01 -4.02 15.81
CA GLU A 213 -11.79 -4.02 17.25
C GLU A 213 -10.35 -4.43 17.57
N GLU A 214 -9.89 -4.12 18.79
CA GLU A 214 -8.55 -4.52 19.25
C GLU A 214 -8.37 -6.05 19.15
N GLY A 215 -9.44 -6.81 19.42
CA GLY A 215 -9.48 -8.26 19.26
C GLY A 215 -9.20 -8.73 17.83
N ASP A 216 -9.67 -8.00 16.82
CA ASP A 216 -9.43 -8.31 15.40
C ASP A 216 -7.97 -8.02 15.01
N LEU A 217 -7.41 -6.92 15.52
CA LEU A 217 -5.99 -6.58 15.38
C LEU A 217 -5.09 -7.66 16.00
N ARG A 218 -5.44 -8.13 17.19
CA ARG A 218 -4.74 -9.23 17.86
C ARG A 218 -4.85 -10.52 17.06
N GLN A 219 -6.01 -10.82 16.47
CA GLN A 219 -6.17 -11.97 15.57
C GLN A 219 -5.33 -11.83 14.29
N LEU A 220 -5.26 -10.63 13.70
CA LEU A 220 -4.37 -10.33 12.58
C LEU A 220 -2.91 -10.61 12.95
N LEU A 221 -2.46 -10.16 14.12
CA LEU A 221 -1.10 -10.42 14.61
C LEU A 221 -0.82 -11.90 14.86
N LEU A 222 -1.76 -12.62 15.49
CA LEU A 222 -1.63 -14.06 15.74
C LEU A 222 -1.62 -14.87 14.42
N GLY A 223 -2.34 -14.39 13.41
CA GLY A 223 -2.42 -15.02 12.10
C GLY A 223 -1.19 -14.73 11.22
N CYS A 224 -0.62 -13.54 11.32
CA CYS A 224 0.55 -13.14 10.54
C CYS A 224 1.82 -13.82 11.07
N HIS A 225 2.64 -14.36 10.16
CA HIS A 225 3.95 -14.89 10.53
C HIS A 225 4.92 -13.76 10.89
N HIS A 226 6.00 -14.10 11.61
CA HIS A 226 7.07 -13.15 11.93
C HIS A 226 7.65 -12.43 10.69
N ASP A 227 7.48 -12.99 9.49
CA ASP A 227 7.99 -12.44 8.21
C ASP A 227 7.16 -11.28 7.62
N LEU A 228 6.09 -10.82 8.28
CA LEU A 228 5.31 -9.68 7.81
C LEU A 228 6.19 -8.42 7.83
N TYR A 229 6.59 -7.95 6.65
CA TYR A 229 7.46 -6.78 6.51
C TYR A 229 6.70 -5.52 6.11
N GLY A 230 5.46 -5.63 5.63
CA GLY A 230 4.65 -4.49 5.21
C GLY A 230 3.19 -4.59 5.65
N LEU A 231 2.67 -3.53 6.27
CA LEU A 231 1.28 -3.42 6.69
C LEU A 231 0.72 -2.05 6.34
N TYR A 232 -0.42 -2.05 5.66
CA TYR A 232 -1.23 -0.86 5.40
C TYR A 232 -2.63 -1.09 5.94
N LEU A 233 -3.06 -0.21 6.85
CA LEU A 233 -4.41 -0.20 7.39
C LEU A 233 -5.03 1.17 7.14
N ALA A 234 -6.19 1.19 6.50
CA ALA A 234 -6.92 2.41 6.24
C ALA A 234 -8.41 2.27 6.50
N ALA A 235 -9.00 3.35 7.02
CA ALA A 235 -10.42 3.62 6.98
C ALA A 235 -10.72 4.73 6.00
N GLY A 236 -11.93 4.72 5.46
CA GLY A 236 -12.49 5.92 4.85
C GLY A 236 -13.65 6.45 5.67
N ILE A 237 -13.58 7.70 6.11
CA ILE A 237 -14.75 8.52 6.41
C ILE A 237 -15.30 8.99 5.06
N THR A 238 -16.40 8.40 4.59
CA THR A 238 -17.24 9.13 3.63
C THR A 238 -17.77 10.36 4.34
N SER A 239 -17.52 11.54 3.76
CA SER A 239 -17.53 12.89 4.33
C SER A 239 -18.84 13.43 4.93
N TYR A 240 -19.77 12.56 5.32
CA TYR A 240 -21.08 12.92 5.87
C TYR A 240 -21.57 11.96 6.97
N PHE A 241 -20.86 10.85 7.23
CA PHE A 241 -21.22 9.92 8.28
C PHE A 241 -20.07 9.79 9.28
N CYS A 242 -20.28 10.39 10.44
CA CYS A 242 -19.53 10.12 11.65
C CYS A 242 -19.72 8.63 12.00
N GLY A 243 -18.77 7.77 11.63
CA GLY A 243 -18.88 6.33 11.89
C GLY A 243 -17.87 5.41 11.22
N ALA A 244 -16.76 5.91 10.66
CA ALA A 244 -15.74 5.05 10.04
C ALA A 244 -14.54 4.82 10.98
N LEU A 245 -13.93 3.62 10.88
CA LEU A 245 -12.97 2.97 11.80
C LEU A 245 -12.45 3.83 12.95
N SER A 246 -12.76 3.39 14.15
CA SER A 246 -12.29 4.03 15.36
C SER A 246 -11.68 2.98 16.27
N PHE A 247 -10.36 2.79 16.23
CA PHE A 247 -9.71 2.17 17.38
C PHE A 247 -9.90 3.10 18.58
N GLU A 248 -10.55 2.61 19.64
CA GLU A 248 -10.60 3.32 20.93
C GLU A 248 -9.21 3.32 21.59
N GLU A 249 -8.46 2.25 21.38
CA GLU A 249 -7.09 2.08 21.87
C GLU A 249 -6.06 2.30 20.77
N ASP A 250 -4.84 2.64 21.14
CA ASP A 250 -3.78 2.94 20.19
C ASP A 250 -3.31 1.68 19.44
N PRO A 251 -3.47 1.61 18.10
CA PRO A 251 -3.05 0.45 17.32
C PRO A 251 -1.54 0.21 17.37
N THR A 252 -0.74 1.25 17.61
CA THR A 252 0.72 1.13 17.60
C THR A 252 1.24 0.26 18.74
N VAL A 253 0.60 0.28 19.92
CA VAL A 253 0.91 -0.62 21.07
C VAL A 253 0.84 -2.11 20.70
N THR A 254 -0.03 -2.43 19.74
CA THR A 254 -0.23 -3.80 19.27
C THR A 254 0.72 -4.09 18.12
N LEU A 255 0.78 -3.21 17.13
CA LEU A 255 1.59 -3.37 15.92
C LEU A 255 3.10 -3.29 16.16
N GLU A 256 3.55 -2.60 17.20
CA GLU A 256 4.97 -2.43 17.53
C GLU A 256 5.69 -3.73 17.87
N LYS A 257 4.94 -4.79 18.18
CA LYS A 257 5.44 -6.13 18.53
C LYS A 257 5.83 -6.94 17.30
N LEU A 258 5.56 -6.46 16.07
CA LEU A 258 5.93 -7.14 14.84
C LEU A 258 7.45 -7.01 14.59
N PRO A 259 8.23 -8.11 14.64
CA PRO A 259 9.68 -8.02 14.73
C PRO A 259 10.39 -7.71 13.40
N HIS A 260 9.76 -7.98 12.25
CA HIS A 260 10.34 -7.75 10.92
C HIS A 260 9.58 -6.70 10.11
N LEU A 261 8.68 -5.95 10.74
CA LEU A 261 7.92 -4.90 10.07
C LEU A 261 8.86 -3.77 9.65
N LYS A 262 8.91 -3.49 8.35
CA LYS A 262 9.73 -2.44 7.73
C LYS A 262 8.90 -1.28 7.20
N PHE A 263 7.67 -1.56 6.77
CA PHE A 263 6.75 -0.56 6.22
C PHE A 263 5.44 -0.60 6.99
N LEU A 264 5.09 0.51 7.62
CA LEU A 264 3.81 0.70 8.26
C LEU A 264 3.14 1.95 7.71
N SER A 265 1.88 1.83 7.33
CA SER A 265 1.05 2.96 6.95
C SER A 265 -0.31 2.81 7.61
N LEU A 266 -0.68 3.82 8.37
CA LEU A 266 -1.96 3.91 9.07
C LEU A 266 -2.69 5.15 8.58
N SER A 267 -3.93 4.98 8.14
CA SER A 267 -4.79 6.08 7.68
C SER A 267 -6.15 5.99 8.34
N GLU A 268 -6.59 7.05 9.04
CA GLU A 268 -7.92 7.10 9.66
C GLU A 268 -8.20 5.93 10.62
N THR A 269 -7.17 5.37 11.27
CA THR A 269 -7.34 4.15 12.05
C THR A 269 -7.72 4.40 13.51
N PHE A 270 -7.33 5.52 14.10
CA PHE A 270 -7.40 5.76 15.55
C PHE A 270 -8.13 7.07 15.85
N ILE A 271 -9.04 7.04 16.83
CA ILE A 271 -9.81 8.21 17.27
C ILE A 271 -9.37 8.76 18.62
N GLY A 272 -8.43 8.10 19.31
CA GLY A 272 -7.94 8.58 20.59
C GLY A 272 -7.05 9.81 20.44
N MET A 273 -6.69 10.39 21.58
CA MET A 273 -5.96 11.66 21.67
C MET A 273 -4.45 11.49 21.69
N GLU A 274 -3.96 10.34 22.15
CA GLU A 274 -2.53 10.06 22.31
C GLU A 274 -2.15 8.75 21.63
N MET A 275 -1.08 8.79 20.83
CA MET A 275 -0.40 7.62 20.32
C MET A 275 0.96 7.45 21.01
N VAL A 276 1.38 6.21 21.23
CA VAL A 276 2.57 5.82 22.00
C VAL A 276 3.34 4.75 21.25
N CYS A 277 4.59 5.05 20.92
CA CYS A 277 5.54 4.03 20.48
C CYS A 277 6.52 3.75 21.62
N SER A 278 6.51 2.53 22.14
CA SER A 278 7.35 2.16 23.29
C SER A 278 8.83 2.07 22.92
N GLY A 279 9.71 2.14 23.91
CA GLY A 279 11.16 2.12 23.71
C GLY A 279 11.73 0.83 23.11
N LYS A 280 10.92 -0.23 23.00
CA LYS A 280 11.27 -1.48 22.28
C LYS A 280 10.38 -1.73 21.07
N GLY A 281 9.49 -0.80 20.77
CA GLY A 281 8.55 -0.88 19.67
C GLY A 281 9.23 -0.74 18.32
N PHE A 282 8.75 -1.51 17.34
CA PHE A 282 9.12 -1.38 15.93
C PHE A 282 10.65 -1.50 15.64
N PRO A 283 11.28 -2.63 16.00
CA PRO A 283 12.75 -2.77 15.96
C PRO A 283 13.37 -2.61 14.55
N GLN A 284 12.62 -2.92 13.48
CA GLN A 284 13.10 -2.89 12.10
C GLN A 284 12.34 -1.90 11.20
N LEU A 285 11.48 -1.06 11.77
CA LEU A 285 10.64 -0.16 10.96
C LEU A 285 11.52 0.87 10.25
N LYS A 286 11.37 0.95 8.93
CA LYS A 286 12.11 1.87 8.05
C LYS A 286 11.23 3.01 7.55
N TYR A 287 9.96 2.70 7.28
CA TYR A 287 8.98 3.65 6.76
C TYR A 287 7.73 3.67 7.66
N LEU A 288 7.36 4.86 8.12
CA LEU A 288 6.11 5.10 8.83
C LEU A 288 5.32 6.20 8.15
N SER A 289 4.06 5.90 7.78
CA SER A 289 3.09 6.91 7.38
C SER A 289 1.90 6.95 8.32
N LEU A 290 1.62 8.13 8.86
CA LEU A 290 0.44 8.43 9.64
C LEU A 290 -0.38 9.47 8.88
N SER A 291 -1.59 9.10 8.46
CA SER A 291 -2.47 9.96 7.68
C SER A 291 -3.85 10.09 8.30
N LEU A 292 -4.43 11.29 8.24
CA LEU A 292 -5.84 11.54 8.55
C LEU A 292 -6.24 11.06 9.96
N PHE A 293 -5.49 11.47 10.98
CA PHE A 293 -5.85 11.26 12.39
C PHE A 293 -6.50 12.55 12.92
N PRO A 294 -7.85 12.63 12.98
CA PRO A 294 -8.54 13.90 13.26
C PRO A 294 -8.43 14.35 14.71
N ASN A 295 -8.23 13.43 15.66
CA ASN A 295 -8.29 13.70 17.10
C ASN A 295 -6.95 13.60 17.83
N VAL A 296 -5.92 13.03 17.19
CA VAL A 296 -4.63 12.79 17.85
C VAL A 296 -3.95 14.12 18.09
N GLU A 297 -3.76 14.46 19.38
CA GLU A 297 -3.09 15.67 19.84
C GLU A 297 -1.62 15.42 20.17
N LYS A 298 -1.33 14.23 20.70
CA LYS A 298 -0.01 13.83 21.20
C LYS A 298 0.47 12.56 20.52
N TRP A 299 1.72 12.54 20.12
CA TRP A 299 2.41 11.34 19.68
C TRP A 299 3.71 11.19 20.48
N ARG A 300 3.66 10.33 21.50
CA ARG A 300 4.77 10.03 22.38
C ARG A 300 5.65 8.95 21.75
N VAL A 301 6.93 9.25 21.59
CA VAL A 301 7.93 8.27 21.15
C VAL A 301 8.96 8.14 22.26
N ASP A 302 8.98 6.97 22.91
CA ASP A 302 9.89 6.69 24.01
C ASP A 302 11.31 6.40 23.48
N GLU A 303 12.32 6.60 24.32
CA GLU A 303 13.71 6.34 23.97
C GLU A 303 13.94 4.87 23.55
N GLY A 304 14.62 4.68 22.43
CA GLY A 304 14.88 3.36 21.83
C GLY A 304 13.80 2.90 20.84
N SER A 305 12.67 3.61 20.74
CA SER A 305 11.62 3.29 19.78
C SER A 305 12.07 3.49 18.33
N MET A 306 11.61 2.62 17.43
CA MET A 306 11.82 2.72 15.99
C MET A 306 13.29 3.02 15.59
N PRO A 307 14.29 2.25 16.07
CA PRO A 307 15.70 2.60 15.92
C PRO A 307 16.19 2.63 14.46
N SER A 308 15.45 2.00 13.54
CA SER A 308 15.79 1.89 12.12
C SER A 308 15.01 2.85 11.20
N LEU A 309 14.18 3.74 11.76
CA LEU A 309 13.27 4.55 10.97
C LEU A 309 14.02 5.60 10.15
N CYS A 310 13.87 5.54 8.83
CA CYS A 310 14.57 6.41 7.89
C CYS A 310 13.63 7.35 7.13
N ASP A 311 12.34 7.02 7.00
CA ASP A 311 11.35 7.81 6.29
C ASP A 311 10.05 7.93 7.11
N LEU A 312 9.64 9.16 7.39
CA LEU A 312 8.44 9.50 8.13
C LEU A 312 7.53 10.40 7.31
N ARG A 313 6.26 10.02 7.18
CA ARG A 313 5.23 10.81 6.53
C ARG A 313 4.07 11.09 7.48
N ILE A 314 3.75 12.37 7.69
CA ILE A 314 2.61 12.82 8.50
C ILE A 314 1.68 13.65 7.60
N MET A 315 0.44 13.19 7.42
CA MET A 315 -0.50 13.87 6.54
C MET A 315 -1.85 14.12 7.21
N LYS A 316 -2.38 15.35 7.09
CA LYS A 316 -3.76 15.68 7.48
C LYS A 316 -4.13 15.31 8.94
N CYS A 317 -3.18 15.36 9.88
CA CYS A 317 -3.42 15.17 11.31
C CYS A 317 -3.68 16.53 11.98
N GLN A 318 -4.93 16.99 11.95
CA GLN A 318 -5.29 18.39 12.24
C GLN A 318 -5.07 18.84 13.69
N GLN A 319 -5.05 17.91 14.65
CA GLN A 319 -4.92 18.25 16.07
C GLN A 319 -3.53 17.95 16.62
N LEU A 320 -2.63 17.35 15.83
CA LEU A 320 -1.33 16.91 16.31
C LEU A 320 -0.45 18.12 16.64
N ARG A 321 0.01 18.20 17.89
CA ARG A 321 0.84 19.30 18.42
C ARG A 321 2.14 18.80 19.03
N GLU A 322 2.07 17.74 19.84
CA GLU A 322 3.21 17.23 20.61
C GLU A 322 3.76 15.94 19.98
N VAL A 323 4.66 16.07 19.01
CA VAL A 323 5.35 14.92 18.36
C VAL A 323 6.87 15.01 18.41
N LEU A 324 7.42 16.22 18.58
CA LEU A 324 8.79 16.52 18.16
C LEU A 324 9.85 16.15 19.20
N ASP A 325 9.50 16.04 20.47
CA ASP A 325 10.45 15.64 21.52
C ASP A 325 10.96 14.21 21.29
N GLY A 326 10.05 13.31 20.93
CA GLY A 326 10.37 11.92 20.62
C GLY A 326 11.12 11.75 19.30
N LEU A 327 10.79 12.56 18.27
CA LEU A 327 11.51 12.51 17.00
C LEU A 327 12.99 12.87 17.15
N ARG A 328 13.38 13.70 18.12
CA ARG A 328 14.80 13.99 18.39
C ARG A 328 15.63 12.73 18.64
N LEU A 329 15.02 11.69 19.21
CA LEU A 329 15.66 10.43 19.60
C LEU A 329 15.95 9.50 18.40
N ILE A 330 15.25 9.68 17.29
CA ILE A 330 15.33 8.79 16.10
C ILE A 330 16.46 9.22 15.16
N VAL A 331 17.72 9.09 15.60
CA VAL A 331 18.89 9.61 14.87
C VAL A 331 19.04 9.11 13.42
N THR A 332 18.38 8.00 13.07
CA THR A 332 18.39 7.37 11.75
C THR A 332 17.46 8.02 10.72
N LEU A 333 16.58 8.94 11.13
CA LEU A 333 15.60 9.57 10.24
C LEU A 333 16.27 10.44 9.16
N GLN A 334 16.05 10.07 7.89
CA GLN A 334 16.65 10.72 6.72
C GLN A 334 15.67 11.65 5.99
N LYS A 335 14.40 11.24 5.94
CA LYS A 335 13.34 11.98 5.26
C LYS A 335 12.14 12.17 6.19
N MET A 336 11.60 13.39 6.18
CA MET A 336 10.32 13.72 6.78
C MET A 336 9.44 14.44 5.77
N GLU A 337 8.23 13.96 5.56
CA GLU A 337 7.25 14.57 4.66
C GLU A 337 6.00 14.95 5.45
N VAL A 338 5.61 16.21 5.34
CA VAL A 338 4.48 16.79 6.06
C VAL A 338 3.54 17.44 5.06
N SER A 339 2.26 17.05 5.06
CA SER A 339 1.28 17.60 4.13
C SER A 339 -0.10 17.77 4.74
N GLY A 340 -0.80 18.85 4.36
CA GLY A 340 -2.16 19.14 4.84
C GLY A 340 -2.29 19.28 6.36
N MET A 341 -1.22 19.67 7.06
CA MET A 341 -1.21 19.93 8.51
C MET A 341 -1.59 21.40 8.79
N PRO A 342 -2.01 21.75 10.03
CA PRO A 342 -2.24 23.14 10.39
C PRO A 342 -0.97 24.00 10.23
N GLU A 343 -1.10 25.24 9.73
CA GLU A 343 0.05 26.15 9.60
C GLU A 343 0.77 26.40 10.94
N THR A 344 0.03 26.42 12.06
CA THR A 344 0.63 26.54 13.40
C THR A 344 1.59 25.39 13.73
N PHE A 345 1.37 24.20 13.18
CA PHE A 345 2.28 23.07 13.31
C PHE A 345 3.47 23.21 12.34
N LEU A 346 3.21 23.63 11.11
CA LEU A 346 4.25 23.85 10.09
C LEU A 346 5.24 24.95 10.51
N ASP A 347 4.76 26.06 11.06
CA ASP A 347 5.59 27.19 11.51
C ASP A 347 6.54 26.81 12.65
N ARG A 348 6.15 25.87 13.52
CA ARG A 348 7.03 25.33 14.57
C ARG A 348 8.18 24.50 13.99
N LEU A 349 7.97 23.88 12.83
CA LEU A 349 8.92 23.00 12.14
C LEU A 349 9.81 23.71 11.12
N ARG A 350 9.39 24.86 10.60
CA ARG A 350 10.17 25.68 9.67
C ARG A 350 11.38 26.29 10.37
N GLU A 351 12.37 26.70 9.59
CA GLU A 351 13.58 27.34 10.11
C GLU A 351 13.24 28.57 10.97
N GLY A 352 13.79 28.64 12.19
CA GLY A 352 13.47 29.67 13.18
C GLY A 352 12.23 29.37 14.05
N GLY A 353 11.50 28.29 13.77
CA GLY A 353 10.38 27.81 14.58
C GLY A 353 10.80 27.20 15.92
N GLU A 354 9.87 27.18 16.88
CA GLU A 354 10.09 26.69 18.26
C GLU A 354 10.70 25.29 18.31
N ASP A 355 10.25 24.40 17.42
CA ASP A 355 10.66 23.00 17.40
C ASP A 355 11.66 22.64 16.29
N PHE A 356 12.12 23.62 15.51
CA PHE A 356 13.07 23.38 14.42
C PHE A 356 14.32 22.65 14.91
N HIS A 357 14.82 22.99 16.10
CA HIS A 357 15.98 22.36 16.72
C HIS A 357 15.83 20.83 16.94
N LYS A 358 14.59 20.32 16.96
CA LYS A 358 14.27 18.89 17.14
C LYS A 358 14.35 18.12 15.82
N VAL A 359 14.16 18.81 14.68
CA VAL A 359 14.10 18.22 13.34
C VAL A 359 15.24 18.66 12.41
N GLN A 360 16.01 19.71 12.76
CA GLN A 360 17.08 20.27 11.92
C GLN A 360 18.15 19.26 11.46
N ARG A 361 18.29 18.14 12.17
CA ARG A 361 19.23 17.06 11.83
C ARG A 361 18.73 16.18 10.67
N ILE A 362 17.45 16.24 10.34
CA ILE A 362 16.83 15.43 9.29
C ILE A 362 17.26 16.04 7.95
N PRO A 363 18.00 15.30 7.10
CA PRO A 363 18.54 15.80 5.84
C PRO A 363 17.50 16.36 4.85
N SER A 364 16.30 15.79 4.83
CA SER A 364 15.24 16.16 3.87
C SER A 364 13.91 16.33 4.58
N ILE A 365 13.45 17.57 4.74
CA ILE A 365 12.12 17.89 5.25
C ILE A 365 11.30 18.51 4.10
N GLU A 366 10.25 17.83 3.68
CA GLU A 366 9.37 18.24 2.59
C GLU A 366 8.02 18.69 3.15
N PHE A 367 7.68 19.95 2.95
CA PHE A 367 6.35 20.49 3.21
C PHE A 367 5.58 20.52 1.89
N MET A 368 4.54 19.71 1.76
CA MET A 368 3.75 19.66 0.53
C MET A 368 2.41 20.35 0.70
N GLU A 369 2.11 21.26 -0.21
CA GLU A 369 0.78 21.82 -0.37
C GLU A 369 -0.16 20.76 -0.95
N LEU A 370 -1.40 20.75 -0.50
CA LEU A 370 -2.44 19.92 -1.12
C LEU A 370 -2.71 20.50 -2.52
N GLU A 371 -2.37 19.74 -3.57
CA GLU A 371 -2.92 20.03 -4.91
C GLU A 371 -4.45 20.00 -4.78
N SER A 372 -5.08 21.10 -5.20
CA SER A 372 -6.49 21.45 -4.96
C SER A 372 -7.46 20.66 -5.82
#